data_AF-A0A0P8XRQ0-F1
#
_entry.id   AF-A0A0P8XRQ0-F1
#
_cell.length_a   1.000
_cell.length_b   1.000
_cell.length_c   1.000
_cell.angle_alpha   90.00
_cell.angle_beta   90.00
_cell.angle_gamma   90.00
#
_symmetry.space_group_name_H-M   'P 1'
#
loop_
_entity.id
_entity.type
_entity.pdbx_description
1 polymer ?
#
loop_
_entity_poly.entity_id
_entity_poly.type
_entity_poly.pdbx_seq_one_letter_code
_entity_poly.pdbx_strand_id
1 'polypeptide(L)'
;MILFAYFALGIIVYFLSSIDKEYKFSKHKAKCIYCKKEVEYESIYCPYCNEKLKKRCETCGRLIEINWRYCPFCRDDKNKNY
;
A
#
# COMPACT_ATOMS: atom_id res chain seq x y z
N MET A 1 -10.35 40.84 -21.01
CA MET A 1 -9.09 40.39 -20.39
C MET A 1 -9.32 39.86 -18.98
N ILE A 2 -9.92 40.64 -18.08
CA ILE A 2 -10.24 40.21 -16.71
C ILE A 2 -11.21 39.02 -16.67
N LEU A 3 -12.27 39.03 -17.49
CA LEU A 3 -13.23 37.91 -17.58
C LEU A 3 -12.56 36.60 -18.04
N PHE A 4 -11.71 36.66 -19.06
CA PHE A 4 -10.94 35.49 -19.51
C PHE A 4 -9.99 34.96 -18.44
N ALA A 5 -9.40 35.85 -17.63
CA ALA A 5 -8.59 35.44 -16.48
C ALA A 5 -9.43 34.71 -15.43
N TYR A 6 -10.64 35.17 -15.12
CA TYR A 6 -11.54 34.46 -14.20
C TYR A 6 -12.00 33.11 -14.73
N PHE A 7 -12.33 33.01 -16.03
CA PHE A 7 -12.67 31.74 -16.66
C PHE A 7 -11.47 30.77 -16.64
N ALA A 8 -10.27 31.24 -16.97
CA ALA A 8 -9.06 30.43 -16.91
C ALA A 8 -8.73 29.96 -15.49
N LEU A 9 -8.84 30.84 -14.49
CA LEU A 9 -8.68 30.48 -13.08
C LEU A 9 -9.73 29.45 -12.62
N GLY A 10 -10.98 29.60 -13.04
CA GLY A 10 -12.04 28.63 -12.75
C GLY A 10 -11.77 27.26 -13.36
N ILE A 11 -11.30 27.22 -14.61
CA ILE A 11 -10.92 25.97 -15.30
C ILE A 11 -9.72 25.31 -14.62
N ILE A 12 -8.71 26.09 -14.22
CA ILE A 12 -7.52 25.59 -13.51
C ILE A 12 -7.93 24.97 -12.17
N VAL A 13 -8.74 25.65 -11.37
CA VAL A 13 -9.21 25.15 -10.07
C VAL A 13 -10.08 23.90 -10.25
N TYR A 14 -10.94 23.87 -11.29
CA TYR A 14 -11.73 22.69 -11.63
C TYR A 14 -10.87 21.48 -11.99
N PHE A 15 -9.82 21.68 -12.79
CA PHE A 15 -8.87 20.63 -13.16
C PHE A 15 -8.07 20.14 -11.94
N LEU A 16 -7.55 21.04 -11.10
CA LEU A 16 -6.83 20.67 -9.87
C LEU A 16 -7.71 19.84 -8.94
N SER A 17 -8.97 20.24 -8.73
CA SER A 17 -9.94 19.50 -7.90
C SER A 17 -10.31 18.12 -8.48
N SER A 18 -10.13 17.93 -9.80
CA SER A 18 -10.40 16.66 -10.48
C SER A 18 -9.24 15.68 -10.36
N ILE A 19 -8.01 16.16 -10.16
CA ILE A 19 -6.80 15.33 -10.02
C ILE A 19 -6.78 14.61 -8.65
N ASP A 20 -7.31 15.22 -7.59
CA ASP A 20 -7.32 14.62 -6.23
C ASP A 20 -8.15 13.32 -6.13
N LYS A 21 -9.13 13.13 -7.02
CA LYS A 21 -9.98 11.93 -7.00
C LYS A 21 -9.23 10.64 -7.33
N GLU A 22 -8.09 10.74 -8.02
CA GLU A 22 -7.31 9.57 -8.45
C GLU A 22 -6.21 9.19 -7.44
N TYR A 23 -5.91 10.04 -6.46
CA TYR A 23 -4.92 9.77 -5.41
C TYR A 23 -5.50 9.04 -4.19
N LYS A 24 -6.57 8.26 -4.38
CA LYS A 24 -7.12 7.41 -3.31
C LYS A 24 -6.23 6.16 -3.19
N PHE A 25 -5.12 6.30 -2.46
CA PHE A 25 -4.28 5.18 -2.07
C PHE A 25 -5.16 4.17 -1.32
N SER A 26 -5.48 3.07 -1.99
CA SER A 26 -6.30 1.99 -1.48
C SER A 26 -5.70 1.50 -0.17
N LYS A 27 -6.27 1.93 0.97
CA LYS A 27 -5.90 1.44 2.29
C LYS A 27 -6.39 0.00 2.40
N HIS A 28 -5.63 -0.91 1.80
CA HIS A 28 -5.90 -2.33 1.88
C HIS A 28 -5.88 -2.72 3.37
N LYS A 29 -6.98 -3.28 3.84
CA LYS A 29 -7.08 -3.83 5.19
C LYS A 29 -6.72 -5.30 5.11
N ALA A 30 -5.73 -5.71 5.88
CA ALA A 30 -5.38 -7.13 6.05
C ALA A 30 -5.87 -7.61 7.42
N LYS A 31 -5.99 -8.92 7.59
CA LYS A 31 -6.20 -9.53 8.92
C LYS A 31 -4.92 -10.22 9.34
N CYS A 32 -4.51 -10.00 10.59
CA CYS A 32 -3.38 -10.71 11.15
C CYS A 32 -3.72 -12.22 11.22
N ILE A 33 -2.85 -13.07 10.71
CA ILE A 33 -3.08 -14.53 10.71
C ILE A 33 -2.98 -15.14 12.13
N TYR A 34 -2.31 -14.45 13.05
CA TYR A 34 -2.08 -14.91 14.42
C TYR A 34 -3.22 -14.49 15.37
N CYS A 35 -3.58 -13.20 15.38
CA CYS A 35 -4.62 -12.69 16.28
C CYS A 35 -5.97 -12.39 15.61
N LYS A 36 -6.08 -12.53 14.28
CA LYS A 36 -7.29 -12.28 13.46
C LYS A 36 -7.85 -10.84 13.50
N LYS A 37 -7.17 -9.91 14.17
CA LYS A 37 -7.54 -8.49 14.17
C LYS A 37 -7.22 -7.82 12.83
N GLU A 38 -8.00 -6.79 12.49
CA GLU A 38 -7.74 -5.95 11.32
C GLU A 38 -6.46 -5.15 11.52
N VAL A 39 -5.58 -5.18 10.52
CA VAL A 39 -4.30 -4.46 10.50
C VAL A 39 -4.16 -3.75 9.17
N GLU A 40 -3.38 -2.68 9.17
CA GLU A 40 -3.04 -1.97 7.94
C GLU A 40 -2.12 -2.84 7.09
N TYR A 41 -2.43 -3.01 5.81
CA TYR A 41 -1.65 -3.84 4.90
C TYR A 41 -0.18 -3.41 4.80
N GLU A 42 0.11 -2.12 5.08
CA GLU A 42 1.46 -1.59 5.05
C GLU A 42 2.31 -1.94 6.28
N SER A 43 1.67 -2.33 7.38
CA SER A 43 2.34 -2.60 8.65
C SER A 43 3.30 -3.80 8.57
N ILE A 44 4.50 -3.61 9.15
CA ILE A 44 5.52 -4.67 9.24
C ILE A 44 5.24 -5.58 10.44
N TYR A 45 4.68 -5.02 11.51
CA TYR A 45 4.33 -5.71 12.76
C TYR A 45 2.86 -5.46 13.10
N CYS A 46 2.20 -6.47 13.67
CA CYS A 46 0.85 -6.33 14.16
C CYS A 46 0.84 -5.50 15.46
N PRO A 47 0.07 -4.39 15.54
CA PRO A 47 0.03 -3.55 16.74
C PRO A 47 -0.67 -4.20 17.95
N TYR A 48 -1.33 -5.33 17.76
CA TYR A 48 -2.09 -6.02 18.81
C TYR A 48 -1.37 -7.22 19.41
N CYS A 49 -0.54 -7.90 18.62
CA CYS A 49 0.18 -9.10 19.07
C CYS A 49 1.70 -9.01 18.84
N ASN A 50 2.20 -7.89 18.31
CA ASN A 50 3.61 -7.66 17.96
C ASN A 50 4.22 -8.66 16.99
N GLU A 51 3.40 -9.49 16.34
CA GLU A 51 3.86 -10.51 15.40
C GLU A 51 4.20 -9.91 14.04
N LYS A 52 5.19 -10.48 13.35
CA LYS A 52 5.70 -9.95 12.09
C LYS A 52 4.76 -10.30 10.93
N LEU A 53 4.25 -9.29 10.23
CA LEU A 53 3.31 -9.44 9.11
C LEU A 53 4.02 -9.46 7.75
N LYS A 54 5.22 -8.87 7.67
CA LYS A 54 6.02 -8.80 6.44
C LYS A 54 7.43 -9.29 6.69
N LYS A 55 7.99 -10.00 5.73
CA LYS A 55 9.38 -10.48 5.77
C LYS A 55 10.15 -10.05 4.55
N ARG A 56 11.47 -10.09 4.66
CA ARG A 56 12.35 -9.85 3.53
C ARG A 56 12.56 -11.19 2.82
N CYS A 57 12.38 -11.20 1.50
CA CYS A 57 12.75 -12.36 0.69
C CYS A 57 14.27 -12.54 0.73
N GLU A 58 14.74 -13.75 1.02
CA GLU A 58 16.18 -14.06 1.12
C GLU A 58 16.88 -14.01 -0.25
N THR A 59 16.16 -14.31 -1.33
CA THR A 59 16.73 -14.32 -2.69
C THR A 59 16.90 -12.90 -3.24
N CYS A 60 15.88 -12.04 -3.14
CA CYS A 60 15.89 -10.72 -3.78
C CYS A 60 15.98 -9.54 -2.80
N GLY A 61 15.91 -9.79 -1.50
CA GLY A 61 15.98 -8.74 -0.48
C GLY A 61 14.75 -7.82 -0.41
N ARG A 62 13.67 -8.08 -1.17
CA ARG A 62 12.45 -7.25 -1.14
C ARG A 62 11.53 -7.63 0.02
N LEU A 63 10.78 -6.63 0.49
CA LEU A 63 9.74 -6.83 1.51
C LEU A 63 8.51 -7.50 0.87
N ILE A 64 8.10 -8.63 1.40
CA ILE A 64 6.92 -9.40 0.97
C ILE A 64 6.04 -9.73 2.19
N GLU A 65 4.78 -10.04 1.96
CA GLU A 65 3.90 -10.51 3.04
C GLU A 65 4.33 -11.88 3.55
N ILE A 66 4.13 -12.13 4.84
CA ILE A 66 4.50 -13.40 5.47
C ILE A 66 3.61 -14.57 5.00
N ASN A 67 2.38 -14.27 4.56
CA ASN A 67 1.40 -15.24 4.08
C ASN A 67 1.65 -15.69 2.62
N TRP A 68 2.55 -15.05 1.88
CA TRP A 68 2.81 -15.38 0.49
C TRP A 68 3.63 -16.67 0.41
N ARG A 69 3.13 -17.65 -0.36
CA ARG A 69 3.84 -18.93 -0.57
C ARG A 69 5.12 -18.76 -1.39
N TYR A 70 5.16 -17.79 -2.30
CA TYR A 70 6.29 -17.52 -3.18
C TYR A 70 6.52 -16.01 -3.30
N CYS A 71 7.75 -15.60 -3.63
CA CYS A 71 8.03 -14.20 -3.91
C CYS A 71 7.59 -13.86 -5.35
N PRO A 72 6.65 -12.91 -5.58
CA PRO A 72 6.21 -12.58 -6.93
C PRO A 72 7.27 -11.82 -7.74
N PHE A 73 8.31 -11.30 -7.08
CA PHE A 73 9.36 -10.53 -7.73
C PHE A 73 10.49 -11.40 -8.28
N CYS A 74 10.83 -12.51 -7.61
CA CYS A 74 11.93 -13.39 -8.03
C CYS A 74 11.48 -14.81 -8.40
N ARG A 75 10.19 -15.14 -8.27
CA ARG A 75 9.61 -16.48 -8.53
C ARG A 75 10.27 -17.62 -7.73
N ASP A 76 11.07 -17.29 -6.74
CA ASP A 76 11.75 -18.23 -5.86
C ASP A 76 10.86 -18.55 -4.64
N ASP A 77 10.83 -19.82 -4.27
CA ASP A 77 10.00 -20.40 -3.21
C ASP A 77 10.73 -20.54 -1.88
N LYS A 78 11.99 -20.07 -1.78
CA LYS A 78 12.79 -20.06 -0.54
C LYS A 78 12.30 -19.03 0.48
N ASN A 79 11.07 -19.25 0.93
CA ASN A 79 10.42 -18.47 1.95
C ASN A 79 10.47 -19.18 3.31
N LYS A 80 11.64 -19.73 3.66
CA LYS A 80 11.85 -20.50 4.89
C LYS A 80 11.87 -19.55 6.10
N ASN A 81 10.71 -19.38 6.73
CA ASN A 81 10.67 -19.05 8.14
C ASN A 81 10.66 -20.39 8.89
N TYR A 82 11.81 -20.81 9.38
CA TYR A 82 11.89 -21.82 10.44
C TYR A 82 12.27 -21.12 11.73
#